data_AF-A0A2N9HVD7-F1
#
_entry.id   AF-A0A2N9HVD7-F1
#
_cell.length_a   1.000
_cell.length_b   1.000
_cell.length_c   1.000
_cell.angle_alpha   90.00
_cell.angle_beta   90.00
_cell.angle_gamma   90.00
#
_symmetry.space_group_name_H-M   'P 1'
#
loop_
_entity.id
_entity.type
_entity.pdbx_description
1 polymer ?
#
loop_
_entity_poly.entity_id
_entity_poly.type
_entity_poly.pdbx_seq_one_letter_code
_entity_poly.pdbx_strand_id
1 'polypeptide(L)'
;MKNWKGNDSKHMIENLKRDSVVAVQGVFEAGYRLIEAERLLNESLAENDRLREVEKAASARIREVESQHKSAEEGLQKAECQLVEMSAKLERECDRSSGLQAEIDKLKAELAEARQVSSDAENEAQATYDRGFADAAGSLRFQMRRECNINFLKGWALALEQAAVDDESELYVLGRRYRPYDSGTPENLEETNVEVLGGLEAFDGPTVMENAEVFDHQERAQTEEVQDMEKGVSDKEDNVDVDDQEGICL
;
A
#
# COMPACT_ATOMS: atom_id res chain seq x y z
N MET A 1 77.38 -98.87 68.92
CA MET A 1 76.35 -97.87 69.21
C MET A 1 76.98 -96.78 70.07
N LYS A 2 77.24 -95.59 69.50
CA LYS A 2 77.73 -94.44 70.27
C LYS A 2 76.52 -93.76 70.93
N ASN A 3 76.62 -93.56 72.25
CA ASN A 3 75.61 -92.94 73.10
C ASN A 3 75.17 -91.59 72.53
N TRP A 4 73.87 -91.47 72.25
CA TRP A 4 73.21 -90.19 72.04
C TRP A 4 73.30 -89.38 73.34
N LYS A 5 73.88 -88.19 73.23
CA LYS A 5 74.24 -87.32 74.36
C LYS A 5 73.01 -86.49 74.76
N GLY A 6 72.63 -86.51 76.04
CA GLY A 6 71.43 -85.85 76.58
C GLY A 6 71.34 -84.31 76.40
N ASN A 7 72.37 -83.64 75.88
CA ASN A 7 72.33 -82.20 75.57
C ASN A 7 71.55 -81.87 74.28
N ASP A 8 71.41 -82.81 73.33
CA ASP A 8 70.73 -82.56 72.05
C ASP A 8 69.19 -82.49 72.19
N SER A 9 68.62 -83.25 73.13
CA SER A 9 67.17 -83.28 73.35
C SER A 9 66.62 -81.98 73.93
N LYS A 10 67.34 -81.34 74.86
CA LYS A 10 66.93 -80.05 75.45
C LYS A 10 66.90 -78.94 74.40
N HIS A 11 67.93 -78.89 73.53
CA HIS A 11 68.02 -77.91 72.46
C HIS A 11 66.96 -78.13 71.37
N MET A 12 66.59 -79.39 71.08
CA MET A 12 65.45 -79.72 70.22
C MET A 12 64.13 -79.21 70.80
N ILE A 13 63.89 -79.39 72.09
CA ILE A 13 62.65 -78.95 72.75
C ILE A 13 62.53 -77.41 72.72
N GLU A 14 63.63 -76.68 72.96
CA GLU A 14 63.64 -75.22 72.88
C GLU A 14 63.41 -74.69 71.45
N ASN A 15 63.93 -75.37 70.43
CA ASN A 15 63.65 -75.05 69.02
C ASN A 15 62.18 -75.30 68.66
N LEU A 16 61.62 -76.46 69.04
CA LEU A 16 60.20 -76.78 68.85
C LEU A 16 59.28 -75.74 69.49
N LYS A 17 59.64 -75.23 70.68
CA LYS A 17 58.88 -74.15 71.34
C LYS A 17 58.91 -72.85 70.52
N ARG A 18 60.09 -72.44 70.02
CA ARG A 18 60.19 -71.23 69.17
C ARG A 18 59.42 -71.38 67.87
N ASP A 19 59.58 -72.52 67.19
CA ASP A 19 58.89 -72.81 65.94
C ASP A 19 57.37 -72.85 66.15
N SER A 20 56.92 -73.42 67.26
CA SER A 20 55.51 -73.42 67.65
C SER A 20 55.00 -72.00 67.90
N VAL A 21 55.75 -71.15 68.59
CA VAL A 21 55.36 -69.74 68.82
C VAL A 21 55.26 -68.98 67.50
N VAL A 22 56.25 -69.12 66.61
CA VAL A 22 56.25 -68.47 65.29
C VAL A 22 55.08 -68.96 64.43
N ALA A 23 54.81 -70.27 64.43
CA ALA A 23 53.67 -70.84 63.72
C ALA A 23 52.34 -70.30 64.24
N VAL A 24 52.16 -70.24 65.57
CA VAL A 24 50.96 -69.68 66.20
C VAL A 24 50.78 -68.19 65.87
N GLN A 25 51.86 -67.40 65.90
CA GLN A 25 51.82 -65.99 65.52
C GLN A 25 51.44 -65.80 64.04
N GLY A 26 52.00 -66.62 63.16
CA GLY A 26 51.64 -66.64 61.73
C GLY A 26 50.16 -66.98 61.51
N VAL A 27 49.61 -67.91 62.27
CA VAL A 27 48.17 -68.25 62.24
C VAL A 27 47.31 -67.06 62.67
N PHE A 28 47.66 -66.37 63.76
CA PHE A 28 46.92 -65.20 64.21
C PHE A 28 46.96 -64.05 63.21
N GLU A 29 48.12 -63.78 62.61
CA GLU A 29 48.23 -62.71 61.61
C GLU A 29 47.48 -63.06 60.32
N ALA A 30 47.55 -64.31 59.86
CA ALA A 30 46.74 -64.80 58.74
C ALA A 30 45.23 -64.69 59.05
N GLY A 31 44.83 -65.03 60.27
CA GLY A 31 43.46 -64.90 60.74
C GLY A 31 42.97 -63.45 60.77
N TYR A 32 43.80 -62.51 61.26
CA TYR A 32 43.47 -61.08 61.23
C TYR A 32 43.30 -60.56 59.80
N ARG A 33 44.22 -60.89 58.90
CA ARG A 33 44.12 -60.49 57.48
C ARG A 33 42.88 -61.08 56.79
N LEU A 34 42.50 -62.30 57.15
CA LEU A 34 41.28 -62.94 56.64
C LEU A 34 40.03 -62.18 57.08
N ILE A 35 39.94 -61.81 58.37
CA ILE A 35 38.81 -61.03 58.91
C ILE A 35 38.71 -59.66 58.23
N GLU A 36 39.83 -58.97 58.02
CA GLU A 36 39.80 -57.66 57.34
C GLU A 36 39.42 -57.79 55.85
N ALA A 37 39.88 -58.84 55.16
CA ALA A 37 39.47 -59.10 53.79
C ALA A 37 37.96 -59.43 53.69
N GLU A 38 37.42 -60.17 54.66
CA GLU A 38 35.98 -60.44 54.75
C GLU A 38 35.18 -59.14 54.99
N ARG A 39 35.66 -58.25 55.86
CA ARG A 39 35.04 -56.93 56.09
C ARG A 39 34.99 -56.10 54.79
N LEU A 40 36.11 -56.01 54.06
CA LEU A 40 36.20 -55.28 52.80
C LEU A 40 35.34 -55.91 51.69
N LEU A 41 35.24 -57.24 51.65
CA LEU A 41 34.38 -57.94 50.69
C LEU A 41 32.90 -57.61 50.94
N ASN A 42 32.47 -57.63 52.20
CA ASN A 42 31.10 -57.27 52.58
C ASN A 42 30.78 -55.80 52.24
N GLU A 43 31.73 -54.89 52.47
CA GLU A 43 31.60 -53.48 52.08
C GLU A 43 31.49 -53.33 50.55
N SER A 44 32.30 -54.07 49.79
CA SER A 44 32.26 -54.08 48.33
C SER A 44 30.95 -54.66 47.77
N LEU A 45 30.38 -55.68 48.41
CA LEU A 45 29.08 -56.24 48.04
C LEU A 45 27.95 -55.21 48.27
N ALA A 46 27.98 -54.52 49.40
CA ALA A 46 27.00 -53.45 49.69
C ALA A 46 27.14 -52.28 48.71
N GLU A 47 28.35 -51.93 48.29
CA GLU A 47 28.57 -50.90 47.26
C GLU A 47 28.09 -51.35 45.87
N ASN A 48 28.30 -52.62 45.51
CA ASN A 48 27.79 -53.17 44.25
C ASN A 48 26.25 -53.09 44.17
N ASP A 49 25.56 -53.37 45.28
CA ASP A 49 24.11 -53.21 45.37
C ASP A 49 23.69 -51.76 45.16
N ARG A 50 24.41 -50.78 45.74
CA ARG A 50 24.15 -49.35 45.51
C ARG A 50 24.37 -48.95 44.05
N LEU A 51 25.47 -49.40 43.44
CA LEU A 51 25.78 -49.12 42.04
C LEU A 51 24.71 -49.67 41.09
N ARG A 52 24.18 -50.86 41.36
CA ARG A 52 23.09 -51.45 40.59
C ARG A 52 21.81 -50.60 40.64
N GLU A 53 21.48 -50.01 41.79
CA GLU A 53 20.33 -49.11 41.90
C GLU A 53 20.56 -47.77 41.19
N VAL A 54 21.79 -47.23 41.26
CA VAL A 54 22.18 -46.03 40.48
C VAL A 54 22.09 -46.31 38.97
N GLU A 55 22.56 -47.46 38.49
CA GLU A 55 22.49 -47.86 37.08
C GLU A 55 21.03 -47.96 36.60
N LYS A 56 20.15 -48.57 37.41
CA LYS A 56 18.71 -48.64 37.11
C LYS A 56 18.09 -47.24 37.03
N ALA A 57 18.40 -46.37 37.99
CA ALA A 57 17.88 -45.01 38.02
C ALA A 57 18.40 -44.17 36.83
N ALA A 58 19.68 -44.30 36.49
CA ALA A 58 20.26 -43.64 35.33
C ALA A 58 19.62 -44.13 34.02
N SER A 59 19.41 -45.45 33.88
CA SER A 59 18.76 -46.04 32.72
C SER A 59 17.30 -45.58 32.56
N ALA A 60 16.57 -45.41 33.66
CA ALA A 60 15.20 -44.88 33.63
C ALA A 60 15.19 -43.41 33.18
N ARG A 61 16.11 -42.59 33.70
CA ARG A 61 16.25 -41.18 33.31
C ARG A 61 16.64 -41.00 31.84
N ILE A 62 17.54 -41.83 31.30
CA ILE A 62 17.91 -41.80 29.89
C ILE A 62 16.67 -42.02 29.01
N ARG A 63 15.86 -43.05 29.32
CA ARG A 63 14.63 -43.34 28.58
C ARG A 63 13.59 -42.20 28.65
N GLU A 64 13.48 -41.53 29.80
CA GLU A 64 12.59 -40.38 29.95
C GLU A 64 13.06 -39.18 29.11
N VAL A 65 14.36 -38.88 29.13
CA VAL A 65 14.92 -37.79 28.31
C VAL A 65 14.82 -38.11 26.82
N GLU A 66 15.02 -39.36 26.41
CA GLU A 66 14.84 -39.80 25.02
C GLU A 66 13.39 -39.61 24.54
N SER A 67 12.40 -39.94 25.36
CA SER A 67 10.99 -39.74 24.99
C SER A 67 10.62 -38.25 24.91
N GLN A 68 11.13 -37.43 25.84
CA GLN A 68 10.97 -35.97 25.80
C GLN A 68 11.64 -35.36 24.57
N HIS A 69 12.86 -35.79 24.23
CA HIS A 69 13.56 -35.34 23.03
C HIS A 69 12.75 -35.64 21.78
N LYS A 70 12.24 -36.87 21.65
CA LYS A 70 11.42 -37.25 20.51
C LYS A 70 10.15 -36.39 20.37
N SER A 71 9.47 -36.13 21.48
CA SER A 71 8.30 -35.25 21.48
C SER A 71 8.66 -33.80 21.11
N ALA A 72 9.79 -33.28 21.60
CA ALA A 72 10.27 -31.95 21.24
C ALA A 72 10.66 -31.84 19.77
N GLU A 73 11.26 -32.88 19.21
CA GLU A 73 11.63 -32.97 17.79
C GLU A 73 10.38 -32.98 16.88
N GLU A 74 9.35 -33.75 17.22
CA GLU A 74 8.06 -33.73 16.52
C GLU A 74 7.41 -32.32 16.59
N GLY A 75 7.49 -31.66 17.74
CA GLY A 75 7.04 -30.28 17.91
C GLY A 75 7.80 -29.29 17.05
N LEU A 76 9.13 -29.44 16.93
CA LEU A 76 9.98 -28.60 16.10
C LEU A 76 9.65 -28.79 14.61
N GLN A 77 9.52 -30.04 14.14
CA GLN A 77 9.15 -30.35 12.75
C GLN A 77 7.80 -29.72 12.38
N LYS A 78 6.81 -29.78 13.29
CA LYS A 78 5.51 -29.12 13.08
C LYS A 78 5.65 -27.60 12.94
N ALA A 79 6.47 -26.96 13.77
CA ALA A 79 6.72 -25.52 13.68
C ALA A 79 7.46 -25.15 12.39
N GLU A 80 8.43 -25.96 11.94
CA GLU A 80 9.13 -25.79 10.67
C GLU A 80 8.17 -25.85 9.48
N CYS A 81 7.26 -26.83 9.45
CA CYS A 81 6.23 -26.92 8.42
C CYS A 81 5.34 -25.66 8.38
N GLN A 82 4.92 -25.16 9.54
CA GLN A 82 4.12 -23.93 9.63
C GLN A 82 4.88 -22.70 9.14
N LEU A 83 6.18 -22.60 9.44
CA LEU A 83 7.02 -21.49 8.98
C LEU A 83 7.17 -21.49 7.45
N VAL A 84 7.33 -22.66 6.83
CA VAL A 84 7.36 -22.78 5.36
C VAL A 84 6.05 -22.32 4.75
N GLU A 85 4.91 -22.73 5.31
CA GLU A 85 3.59 -22.31 4.82
C GLU A 85 3.39 -20.79 4.94
N MET A 86 3.74 -20.20 6.09
CA MET A 86 3.65 -18.75 6.28
C MET A 86 4.59 -17.98 5.36
N SER A 87 5.80 -18.49 5.12
CA SER A 87 6.76 -17.87 4.19
C SER A 87 6.20 -17.85 2.77
N ALA A 88 5.59 -18.94 2.31
CA ALA A 88 4.94 -18.99 1.01
C ALA A 88 3.73 -18.05 0.92
N LYS A 89 2.95 -17.88 2.00
CA LYS A 89 1.84 -16.92 2.03
C LYS A 89 2.36 -15.48 1.92
N LEU A 90 3.42 -15.16 2.66
CA LEU A 90 4.05 -13.84 2.62
C LEU A 90 4.59 -13.50 1.23
N GLU A 91 5.25 -14.43 0.55
CA GLU A 91 5.76 -14.23 -0.80
C GLU A 91 4.63 -13.88 -1.79
N ARG A 92 3.51 -14.62 -1.75
CA ARG A 92 2.33 -14.31 -2.57
C ARG A 92 1.75 -12.93 -2.29
N GLU A 93 1.73 -12.51 -1.03
CA GLU A 93 1.27 -11.18 -0.65
C GLU A 93 2.21 -10.08 -1.13
N CYS A 94 3.53 -10.30 -1.07
CA CYS A 94 4.52 -9.39 -1.64
C CYS A 94 4.32 -9.23 -3.15
N ASP A 95 4.13 -10.34 -3.88
CA ASP A 95 3.87 -10.31 -5.32
C ASP A 95 2.57 -9.56 -5.63
N ARG A 96 1.49 -9.84 -4.88
CA ARG A 96 0.21 -9.15 -5.03
C ARG A 96 0.33 -7.65 -4.76
N SER A 97 1.03 -7.27 -3.69
CA SER A 97 1.28 -5.86 -3.35
C SER A 97 2.10 -5.16 -4.44
N SER A 98 3.07 -5.85 -5.04
CA SER A 98 3.88 -5.31 -6.13
C SER A 98 3.03 -5.06 -7.39
N GLY A 99 2.10 -5.98 -7.70
CA GLY A 99 1.14 -5.82 -8.80
C GLY A 99 0.20 -4.63 -8.58
N LEU A 100 -0.36 -4.50 -7.37
CA LEU A 100 -1.22 -3.35 -7.01
C LEU A 100 -0.46 -2.03 -7.10
N GLN A 101 0.80 -1.98 -6.69
CA GLN A 101 1.62 -0.78 -6.79
C GLN A 101 1.83 -0.37 -8.26
N ALA A 102 2.08 -1.33 -9.15
CA ALA A 102 2.20 -1.06 -10.58
C ALA A 102 0.89 -0.53 -11.19
N GLU A 103 -0.26 -1.09 -10.79
CA GLU A 103 -1.58 -0.59 -11.21
C GLU A 103 -1.85 0.84 -10.72
N ILE A 104 -1.51 1.14 -9.47
CA ILE A 104 -1.61 2.50 -8.90
C ILE A 104 -0.78 3.49 -9.72
N ASP A 105 0.44 3.13 -10.08
CA ASP A 105 1.32 4.03 -10.82
C ASP A 105 0.83 4.22 -12.27
N LYS A 106 0.26 3.17 -12.88
CA LYS A 106 -0.43 3.28 -14.17
C LYS A 106 -1.63 4.22 -14.10
N LEU A 107 -2.51 4.05 -13.12
CA LEU A 107 -3.71 4.89 -12.95
C LEU A 107 -3.35 6.35 -12.66
N LYS A 108 -2.27 6.61 -11.92
CA LYS A 108 -1.76 7.98 -11.72
C LYS A 108 -1.32 8.62 -13.04
N ALA A 109 -0.67 7.86 -13.93
CA ALA A 109 -0.28 8.36 -15.24
C ALA A 109 -1.51 8.66 -16.12
N GLU A 110 -2.46 7.72 -16.20
CA GLU A 110 -3.72 7.90 -16.94
C GLU A 110 -4.52 9.12 -16.40
N LEU A 111 -4.55 9.32 -15.09
CA LEU A 111 -5.20 10.48 -14.47
C LEU A 111 -4.51 11.81 -14.82
N ALA A 112 -3.17 11.82 -14.87
CA ALA A 112 -2.42 13.00 -15.26
C ALA A 112 -2.69 13.39 -16.73
N GLU A 113 -2.70 12.40 -17.63
CA GLU A 113 -3.04 12.59 -19.04
C GLU A 113 -4.48 13.11 -19.22
N ALA A 114 -5.46 12.49 -18.55
CA ALA A 114 -6.84 12.93 -18.61
C ALA A 114 -7.04 14.37 -18.13
N ARG A 115 -6.33 14.77 -17.06
CA ARG A 115 -6.34 16.16 -16.56
C ARG A 115 -5.74 17.13 -17.56
N GLN A 116 -4.65 16.76 -18.22
CA GLN A 116 -4.03 17.60 -19.25
C GLN A 116 -4.99 17.80 -20.43
N VAL A 117 -5.56 16.71 -20.96
CA VAL A 117 -6.54 16.76 -22.05
C VAL A 117 -7.76 17.61 -21.69
N SER A 118 -8.28 17.48 -20.46
CA SER A 118 -9.40 18.31 -19.98
C SER A 118 -9.03 19.80 -19.96
N SER A 119 -7.84 20.15 -19.49
CA SER A 119 -7.39 21.55 -19.45
C SER A 119 -7.19 22.12 -20.86
N ASP A 120 -6.65 21.34 -21.78
CA ASP A 120 -6.46 21.77 -23.17
C ASP A 120 -7.80 22.01 -23.87
N ALA A 121 -8.78 21.12 -23.65
CA ALA A 121 -10.13 21.27 -24.17
C ALA A 121 -10.85 22.51 -23.60
N GLU A 122 -10.70 22.79 -22.30
CA GLU A 122 -11.26 23.99 -21.68
C GLU A 122 -10.64 25.27 -22.27
N ASN A 123 -9.31 25.30 -22.44
CA ASN A 123 -8.61 26.41 -23.07
C ASN A 123 -9.04 26.62 -24.53
N GLU A 124 -9.23 25.55 -25.30
CA GLU A 124 -9.70 25.63 -26.69
C GLU A 124 -11.15 26.12 -26.78
N ALA A 125 -12.02 25.66 -25.88
CA ALA A 125 -13.40 26.12 -25.78
C ALA A 125 -13.46 27.62 -25.45
N GLN A 126 -12.66 28.07 -24.47
CA GLN A 126 -12.56 29.48 -24.11
C GLN A 126 -12.05 30.33 -25.27
N ALA A 127 -11.00 29.87 -25.97
CA ALA A 127 -10.47 30.57 -27.14
C ALA A 127 -11.49 30.66 -28.29
N THR A 128 -12.35 29.65 -28.43
CA THR A 128 -13.45 29.67 -29.41
C THR A 128 -14.50 30.70 -29.03
N TYR A 129 -14.89 30.75 -27.75
CA TYR A 129 -15.83 31.74 -27.23
C TYR A 129 -15.31 33.17 -27.40
N ASP A 130 -14.07 33.43 -26.98
CA ASP A 130 -13.45 34.76 -27.04
C ASP A 130 -13.37 35.28 -28.48
N ARG A 131 -13.06 34.39 -29.43
CA ARG A 131 -13.05 34.71 -30.86
C ARG A 131 -14.44 35.06 -31.37
N GLY A 132 -15.44 34.23 -31.08
CA GLY A 132 -16.82 34.49 -31.48
C GLY A 132 -17.35 35.81 -30.91
N PHE A 133 -17.01 36.11 -29.66
CA PHE A 133 -17.35 37.39 -29.03
C PHE A 133 -16.67 38.57 -29.73
N ALA A 134 -15.36 38.47 -30.01
CA ALA A 134 -14.62 39.52 -30.70
C ALA A 134 -15.16 39.78 -32.12
N ASP A 135 -15.48 38.73 -32.86
CA ASP A 135 -16.05 38.81 -34.20
C ASP A 135 -17.45 39.44 -34.18
N ALA A 136 -18.32 39.01 -33.25
CA ALA A 136 -19.65 39.58 -33.09
C ALA A 136 -19.60 41.06 -32.68
N ALA A 137 -18.72 41.41 -31.73
CA ALA A 137 -18.51 42.80 -31.31
C ALA A 137 -17.96 43.66 -32.45
N GLY A 138 -17.04 43.12 -33.27
CA GLY A 138 -16.51 43.78 -34.46
C GLY A 138 -17.59 44.04 -35.51
N SER A 139 -18.39 43.01 -35.81
CA SER A 139 -19.53 43.10 -36.75
C SER A 139 -20.56 44.14 -36.30
N LEU A 140 -20.97 44.12 -35.03
CA LEU A 140 -21.91 45.09 -34.48
C LEU A 140 -21.38 46.51 -34.55
N ARG A 141 -20.11 46.74 -34.20
CA ARG A 141 -19.47 48.07 -34.32
C ARG A 141 -19.46 48.56 -35.77
N PHE A 142 -19.18 47.68 -36.74
CA PHE A 142 -19.21 48.03 -38.15
C PHE A 142 -20.62 48.41 -38.61
N GLN A 143 -21.63 47.60 -38.24
CA GLN A 143 -23.03 47.88 -38.56
C GLN A 143 -23.50 49.21 -37.95
N MET A 144 -23.25 49.43 -36.65
CA MET A 144 -23.61 50.68 -35.98
C MET A 144 -22.94 51.89 -36.63
N ARG A 145 -21.65 51.80 -36.96
CA ARG A 145 -20.93 52.85 -37.68
C ARG A 145 -21.59 53.18 -39.02
N ARG A 146 -21.88 52.16 -39.82
CA ARG A 146 -22.51 52.31 -41.14
C ARG A 146 -23.87 52.99 -41.03
N GLU A 147 -24.76 52.46 -40.19
CA GLU A 147 -26.12 52.97 -40.04
C GLU A 147 -26.15 54.39 -39.45
N CYS A 148 -25.30 54.69 -38.47
CA CYS A 148 -25.17 56.05 -37.94
C CYS A 148 -24.67 57.03 -39.01
N ASN A 149 -23.67 56.66 -39.79
CA ASN A 149 -23.15 57.49 -40.88
C ASN A 149 -24.20 57.72 -41.99
N ILE A 150 -24.99 56.69 -42.35
CA ILE A 150 -26.09 56.81 -43.32
C ILE A 150 -27.13 57.81 -42.81
N ASN A 151 -27.59 57.66 -41.56
CA ASN A 151 -28.60 58.55 -40.98
C ASN A 151 -28.09 59.98 -40.85
N PHE A 152 -26.81 60.16 -40.49
CA PHE A 152 -26.16 61.47 -40.47
C PHE A 152 -26.21 62.13 -41.86
N LEU A 153 -25.80 61.43 -42.91
CA LEU A 153 -25.78 61.99 -44.27
C LEU A 153 -27.18 62.32 -44.79
N LYS A 154 -28.17 61.46 -44.50
CA LYS A 154 -29.58 61.73 -44.83
C LYS A 154 -30.09 62.99 -44.14
N GLY A 155 -29.84 63.12 -42.83
CA GLY A 155 -30.22 64.30 -42.07
C GLY A 155 -29.50 65.58 -42.54
N TRP A 156 -28.22 65.47 -42.90
CA TRP A 156 -27.42 66.56 -43.45
C TRP A 156 -27.98 67.05 -44.79
N ALA A 157 -28.23 66.15 -45.74
CA ALA A 157 -28.80 66.50 -47.04
C ALA A 157 -30.16 67.17 -46.89
N LEU A 158 -31.07 66.60 -46.08
CA LEU A 158 -32.38 67.18 -45.82
C LEU A 158 -32.31 68.58 -45.21
N ALA A 159 -31.34 68.84 -44.33
CA ALA A 159 -31.15 70.17 -43.73
C ALA A 159 -30.65 71.19 -44.77
N LEU A 160 -29.77 70.79 -45.69
CA LEU A 160 -29.30 71.66 -46.78
C LEU A 160 -30.42 71.98 -47.77
N GLU A 161 -31.23 70.98 -48.13
CA GLU A 161 -32.42 71.15 -48.97
C GLU A 161 -33.40 72.15 -48.34
N GLN A 162 -33.70 72.00 -47.04
CA GLN A 162 -34.57 72.91 -46.30
C GLN A 162 -34.02 74.34 -46.21
N ALA A 163 -32.70 74.49 -46.23
CA ALA A 163 -32.02 75.78 -46.24
C ALA A 163 -31.87 76.38 -47.66
N ALA A 164 -32.38 75.70 -48.70
CA ALA A 164 -32.25 76.08 -50.11
C ALA A 164 -30.79 76.31 -50.54
N VAL A 165 -29.87 75.49 -50.02
CA VAL A 165 -28.46 75.49 -50.44
C VAL A 165 -28.36 74.88 -51.83
N ASP A 166 -27.63 75.54 -52.73
CA ASP A 166 -27.38 75.07 -54.09
C ASP A 166 -26.64 73.72 -54.10
N ASP A 167 -27.03 72.82 -55.00
CA ASP A 167 -26.49 71.45 -55.07
C ASP A 167 -25.00 71.39 -55.46
N GLU A 168 -24.46 72.45 -56.08
CA GLU A 168 -23.02 72.58 -56.37
C GLU A 168 -22.22 73.09 -55.16
N SER A 169 -22.88 73.31 -54.00
CA SER A 169 -22.21 73.77 -52.79
C SER A 169 -21.26 72.72 -52.23
N GLU A 170 -20.06 73.17 -51.86
CA GLU A 170 -19.07 72.35 -51.14
C GLU A 170 -19.61 71.80 -49.80
N LEU A 171 -20.71 72.34 -49.26
CA LEU A 171 -21.35 71.85 -48.05
C LEU A 171 -21.87 70.41 -48.17
N TYR A 172 -22.27 69.96 -49.36
CA TYR A 172 -22.63 68.56 -49.59
C TYR A 172 -21.41 67.63 -49.50
N VAL A 173 -20.25 68.09 -49.99
CA VAL A 173 -18.98 67.37 -49.87
C VAL A 173 -18.49 67.36 -48.42
N LEU A 174 -18.76 68.43 -47.68
CA LEU A 174 -18.39 68.56 -46.27
C LEU A 174 -19.06 67.49 -45.40
N GLY A 175 -20.37 67.26 -45.58
CA GLY A 175 -21.09 66.20 -44.85
C GLY A 175 -20.46 64.82 -45.03
N ARG A 176 -19.96 64.50 -46.24
CA ARG A 176 -19.25 63.23 -46.51
C ARG A 176 -17.90 63.12 -45.81
N ARG A 177 -17.19 64.23 -45.58
CA ARG A 177 -15.89 64.28 -44.90
C ARG A 177 -15.99 64.29 -43.38
N TYR A 178 -17.07 64.85 -42.82
CA TYR A 178 -17.28 64.99 -41.37
C TYR A 178 -18.19 63.91 -40.79
N ARG A 179 -18.21 62.71 -41.40
CA ARG A 179 -18.97 61.58 -40.88
C ARG A 179 -18.53 61.28 -39.43
N PRO A 180 -19.47 61.22 -38.46
CA PRO A 180 -19.12 61.15 -37.03
C PRO A 180 -18.27 59.94 -36.62
N TYR A 181 -18.34 58.83 -37.39
CA TYR A 181 -17.69 57.58 -37.03
C TYR A 181 -16.68 57.07 -38.07
N ASP A 182 -16.13 57.96 -38.89
CA ASP A 182 -15.07 57.59 -39.85
C ASP A 182 -13.72 57.44 -39.13
N SER A 183 -13.20 56.22 -39.10
CA SER A 183 -11.90 55.91 -38.52
C SER A 183 -10.79 56.03 -39.57
N GLY A 184 -10.59 57.21 -40.18
CA GLY A 184 -9.35 57.61 -40.87
C GLY A 184 -8.68 56.71 -41.94
N THR A 185 -9.20 55.52 -42.25
CA THR A 185 -8.60 54.55 -43.16
C THR A 185 -9.58 54.25 -44.28
N PRO A 186 -9.27 54.60 -45.54
CA PRO A 186 -10.12 54.30 -46.68
C PRO A 186 -9.81 52.88 -47.16
N GLU A 187 -10.32 51.87 -46.47
CA GLU A 187 -10.32 50.51 -47.00
C GLU A 187 -11.73 50.18 -47.52
N ASN A 188 -11.85 50.27 -48.84
CA ASN A 188 -12.96 49.81 -49.67
C ASN A 188 -14.34 50.42 -49.39
N LEU A 189 -14.47 51.71 -49.70
CA LEU A 189 -15.69 52.21 -50.34
C LEU A 189 -15.52 51.96 -51.84
N GLU A 190 -15.62 50.70 -52.26
CA GLU A 190 -15.98 50.42 -53.64
C GLU A 190 -17.44 50.88 -53.78
N GLU A 191 -17.58 52.06 -54.38
CA GLU A 191 -18.67 52.50 -55.23
C GLU A 191 -19.92 51.61 -55.23
N THR A 192 -20.73 51.71 -54.18
CA THR A 192 -22.18 51.58 -54.38
C THR A 192 -22.70 52.99 -54.56
N ASN A 193 -22.73 53.41 -55.83
CA ASN A 193 -23.70 54.39 -56.30
C ASN A 193 -25.06 53.94 -55.78
N VAL A 194 -25.51 54.52 -54.65
CA VAL A 194 -26.92 54.50 -54.31
C VAL A 194 -27.54 55.43 -55.34
N GLU A 195 -27.96 54.83 -56.46
CA GLU A 195 -29.01 55.36 -57.30
C GLU A 195 -30.18 55.70 -56.37
N VAL A 196 -30.26 56.98 -56.04
CA VAL A 196 -31.53 57.62 -55.77
C VAL A 196 -32.37 57.38 -57.02
N LEU A 197 -33.24 56.37 -56.97
CA LEU A 197 -34.60 56.30 -57.52
C LEU A 197 -35.01 54.84 -57.84
N GLY A 198 -36.09 54.39 -57.21
CA GLY A 198 -36.91 53.27 -57.73
C GLY A 198 -36.86 51.99 -56.90
N GLY A 199 -37.62 51.95 -55.82
CA GLY A 199 -37.84 50.71 -55.06
C GLY A 199 -38.82 50.91 -53.92
N LEU A 200 -40.10 51.07 -54.24
CA LEU A 200 -41.18 50.80 -53.30
C LEU A 200 -41.20 49.28 -53.10
N GLU A 201 -40.44 48.78 -52.13
CA GLU A 201 -40.63 47.43 -51.61
C GLU A 201 -41.45 47.49 -50.34
N ALA A 202 -42.46 46.63 -50.34
CA ALA A 202 -43.51 46.56 -49.34
C ALA A 202 -42.91 46.34 -47.95
N PHE A 203 -43.44 47.10 -47.00
CA PHE A 203 -43.40 46.77 -45.59
C PHE A 203 -44.08 45.41 -45.42
N ASP A 204 -43.30 44.35 -45.22
CA ASP A 204 -43.78 43.11 -44.63
C ASP A 204 -43.49 43.18 -43.14
N GLY A 205 -44.56 43.16 -42.35
CA GLY A 205 -44.51 43.30 -40.89
C GLY A 205 -43.74 42.15 -40.23
N PRO A 206 -43.43 42.28 -38.93
CA PRO A 206 -42.61 41.32 -38.22
C PRO A 206 -43.30 39.95 -38.19
N THR A 207 -42.72 38.97 -38.88
CA THR A 207 -43.02 37.55 -38.67
C THR A 207 -42.73 37.22 -37.21
N VAL A 208 -43.78 36.83 -36.50
CA VAL A 208 -43.77 36.33 -35.13
C VAL A 208 -42.73 35.22 -35.01
N MET A 209 -41.73 35.48 -34.18
CA MET A 209 -40.76 34.49 -33.72
C MET A 209 -41.46 33.66 -32.63
N GLU A 210 -41.83 32.43 -32.96
CA GLU A 210 -42.36 31.46 -31.99
C GLU A 210 -41.46 30.22 -31.99
N ASN A 211 -41.12 29.76 -30.78
CA ASN A 211 -40.31 28.59 -30.39
C ASN A 211 -38.81 28.84 -30.17
N ALA A 212 -38.51 29.65 -29.15
CA ALA A 212 -37.35 29.38 -28.30
C ALA A 212 -37.76 28.33 -27.25
N GLU A 213 -37.20 27.13 -27.34
CA GLU A 213 -37.24 26.16 -26.23
C GLU A 213 -36.48 26.77 -25.05
N VAL A 214 -37.24 27.14 -24.02
CA VAL A 214 -36.76 27.56 -22.72
C VAL A 214 -36.23 26.32 -22.01
N PHE A 215 -34.91 26.18 -21.90
CA PHE A 215 -34.32 25.33 -20.87
C PHE A 215 -34.32 26.13 -19.56
N ASP A 216 -35.37 25.94 -18.76
CA ASP A 216 -35.37 26.35 -17.36
C ASP A 216 -34.41 25.46 -16.58
N HIS A 217 -33.21 25.98 -16.31
CA HIS A 217 -32.40 25.52 -15.19
C HIS A 217 -32.98 26.10 -13.90
N GLN A 218 -33.84 25.33 -13.24
CA GLN A 218 -34.19 25.60 -11.86
C GLN A 218 -33.08 25.05 -10.94
N GLU A 219 -32.19 25.95 -10.59
CA GLU A 219 -31.32 25.87 -9.42
C GLU A 219 -32.18 25.67 -8.16
N ARG A 220 -31.97 24.56 -7.45
CA ARG A 220 -32.39 24.43 -6.06
C ARG A 220 -31.26 23.79 -5.27
N ALA A 221 -30.46 24.65 -4.64
CA ALA A 221 -29.71 24.28 -3.46
C ALA A 221 -30.68 23.79 -2.38
N GLN A 222 -30.43 22.59 -1.86
CA GLN A 222 -30.84 22.21 -0.52
C GLN A 222 -29.61 21.71 0.22
N THR A 223 -29.18 22.56 1.14
CA THR A 223 -28.29 22.31 2.27
C THR A 223 -29.11 21.68 3.39
N GLU A 224 -28.74 20.49 3.85
CA GLU A 224 -29.01 19.85 5.16
C GLU A 224 -28.88 18.33 4.93
N GLU A 225 -28.26 17.50 5.76
CA GLU A 225 -27.73 17.65 7.11
C GLU A 225 -26.82 16.43 7.31
N VAL A 226 -25.67 16.62 7.96
CA VAL A 226 -24.84 15.53 8.44
C VAL A 226 -25.54 14.93 9.66
N GLN A 227 -25.94 13.66 9.59
CA GLN A 227 -26.19 12.84 10.77
C GLN A 227 -25.59 11.44 10.57
N ASP A 228 -24.37 11.32 11.05
CA ASP A 228 -23.94 10.34 12.05
C ASP A 228 -24.70 9.01 12.13
N MET A 229 -24.01 7.91 11.77
CA MET A 229 -24.22 6.63 12.43
C MET A 229 -22.89 5.89 12.57
N GLU A 230 -22.05 6.36 13.50
CA GLU A 230 -21.22 5.44 14.27
C GLU A 230 -22.12 4.53 15.12
N LYS A 231 -22.16 3.25 14.74
CA LYS A 231 -22.51 2.13 15.63
C LYS A 231 -21.89 0.90 14.96
N GLY A 232 -20.87 0.26 15.47
CA GLY A 232 -20.62 -0.10 16.85
C GLY A 232 -20.20 -1.57 16.80
N VAL A 233 -19.12 -1.89 17.50
CA VAL A 233 -18.47 -3.20 17.66
C VAL A 233 -19.44 -4.38 17.66
N SER A 234 -19.09 -5.43 16.92
CA SER A 234 -19.47 -6.80 17.29
C SER A 234 -18.28 -7.72 17.04
N ASP A 235 -17.54 -7.96 18.11
CA ASP A 235 -16.70 -9.16 18.26
C ASP A 235 -17.55 -10.40 17.97
N LYS A 236 -17.01 -11.29 17.14
CA LYS A 236 -17.36 -12.71 17.15
C LYS A 236 -16.07 -13.50 17.02
N GLU A 237 -15.47 -13.74 18.18
CA GLU A 237 -14.81 -15.01 18.44
C GLU A 237 -15.85 -16.12 18.26
N ASP A 238 -15.68 -16.96 17.26
CA ASP A 238 -16.17 -18.34 17.32
C ASP A 238 -14.92 -19.24 17.25
N ASN A 239 -14.45 -19.60 18.44
CA ASN A 239 -13.85 -20.90 18.66
C ASN A 239 -14.91 -21.96 18.34
N VAL A 240 -14.52 -23.05 17.66
CA VAL A 240 -14.69 -24.44 18.12
C VAL A 240 -14.20 -25.44 17.05
N ASP A 241 -13.49 -26.43 17.57
CA ASP A 241 -13.18 -27.78 17.07
C ASP A 241 -12.33 -28.01 15.81
N VAL A 242 -11.06 -28.31 16.09
CA VAL A 242 -10.39 -29.59 15.84
C VAL A 242 -11.17 -30.57 14.97
N ASP A 243 -10.70 -30.78 13.75
CA ASP A 243 -10.71 -32.11 13.14
C ASP A 243 -9.33 -32.39 12.55
N ASP A 244 -8.71 -33.43 13.09
CA ASP A 244 -7.47 -34.01 12.60
C ASP A 244 -7.71 -34.55 11.18
N GLN A 245 -6.96 -34.02 10.21
CA GLN A 245 -6.74 -34.74 8.97
C GLN A 245 -5.25 -34.82 8.67
N GLU A 246 -4.73 -36.01 8.91
CA GLU A 246 -3.43 -36.52 8.51
C GLU A 246 -3.11 -36.10 7.07
N GLY A 247 -2.34 -35.03 6.93
CA GLY A 247 -1.68 -34.64 5.70
C GLY A 247 -0.32 -35.31 5.63
N ILE A 248 -0.29 -36.50 5.03
CA ILE A 248 0.93 -37.22 4.65
C ILE A 248 1.74 -36.32 3.70
N CYS A 249 2.93 -35.90 4.11
CA CYS A 249 3.94 -35.36 3.21
C CYS A 249 4.99 -36.43 2.92
N LEU A 250 5.03 -36.87 1.65
CA LEU A 250 6.17 -37.55 1.02
C LEU A 250 7.24 -36.52 0.65
#